data_AF-A0A969SIX1-F1
#
_entry.id   AF-A0A969SIX1-F1
#
_cell.length_a   1.000
_cell.length_b   1.000
_cell.length_c   1.000
_cell.angle_alpha   90.00
_cell.angle_beta   90.00
_cell.angle_gamma   90.00
#
_symmetry.space_group_name_H-M   'P 1'
#
loop_
_entity.id
_entity.type
_entity.pdbx_description
1 polymer ?
#
loop_
_entity_poly.entity_id
_entity_poly.type
_entity_poly.pdbx_seq_one_letter_code
_entity_poly.pdbx_strand_id
1 'polypeptide(L)' 'AGQTATYRNVVRRISRLGTWTGRPLEVAVDLAALGGDECDLIVVLVHDAAAGRLGPVVGADITPLR' A
#
# COMPACT_ATOMS: atom_id res chain seq x y z
N ALA A 1 25.08 26.80 9.37
CA ALA A 1 24.17 26.79 8.20
C ALA A 1 23.40 25.48 8.20
N GLY A 2 22.09 25.50 7.90
CA GLY A 2 21.26 24.29 7.80
C GLY A 2 21.04 23.86 6.34
N GLN A 3 20.65 22.60 6.13
CA GLN A 3 20.27 22.05 4.83
C GLN A 3 18.85 21.50 4.89
N THR A 4 18.09 21.62 3.79
CA THR A 4 16.73 21.10 3.66
C THR A 4 16.71 19.86 2.76
N ALA A 5 15.99 18.82 3.16
CA ALA A 5 15.75 17.62 2.38
C ALA A 5 14.26 17.45 2.07
N THR A 6 13.93 16.97 0.87
CA THR A 6 12.55 16.66 0.45
C THR A 6 12.39 15.16 0.28
N TYR A 7 11.39 14.60 0.94
CA TYR A 7 11.02 13.19 0.82
C TYR A 7 9.80 13.05 -0.08
N ARG A 8 9.76 12.00 -0.90
CA ARG A 8 8.63 11.65 -1.77
C ARG A 8 8.17 10.23 -1.45
N ASN A 9 6.90 9.93 -1.70
CA ASN A 9 6.29 8.62 -1.45
C ASN A 9 6.49 8.12 -0.02
N VAL A 10 6.36 9.02 0.95
CA VAL A 10 6.48 8.68 2.37
C VAL A 10 5.28 7.81 2.76
N VAL A 11 5.54 6.53 3.06
CA VAL A 11 4.51 5.60 3.51
C VAL A 11 4.04 6.00 4.90
N ARG A 12 2.77 6.42 5.01
CA ARG A 12 2.16 6.83 6.28
C ARG A 12 1.51 5.66 7.03
N ARG A 13 1.03 4.66 6.29
CA ARG A 13 0.30 3.51 6.84
C ARG A 13 0.50 2.28 5.96
N ILE A 14 0.52 1.11 6.59
CA ILE A 14 0.45 -0.19 5.93
C ILE A 14 -0.70 -0.96 6.57
N SER A 15 -1.53 -1.61 5.75
CA SER A 15 -2.66 -2.40 6.23
C SER A 15 -2.86 -3.62 5.34
N ARG A 16 -3.11 -4.78 5.95
CA ARG A 16 -3.39 -6.01 5.22
C ARG A 16 -4.83 -5.98 4.72
N LEU A 17 -5.02 -6.15 3.41
CA LEU A 17 -6.34 -6.16 2.78
C LEU A 17 -6.97 -7.56 2.71
N GLY A 18 -6.14 -8.60 2.59
CA GLY A 18 -6.64 -9.98 2.50
C GLY A 18 -5.54 -11.00 2.22
N THR A 19 -5.95 -12.19 1.75
CA THR A 19 -5.07 -13.26 1.28
C THR A 19 -5.48 -13.62 -0.14
N TRP A 20 -4.56 -13.45 -1.09
CA TRP A 20 -4.78 -13.86 -2.47
C TRP A 20 -4.26 -15.27 -2.70
N THR A 21 -5.07 -16.15 -3.29
CA THR A 21 -4.75 -17.58 -3.50
C THR A 21 -4.54 -17.92 -4.98
N GLY A 22 -4.25 -16.91 -5.81
CA GLY A 22 -4.14 -17.05 -7.27
C GLY A 22 -5.48 -16.96 -8.02
N ARG A 23 -6.60 -16.75 -7.31
CA ARG A 23 -7.93 -16.54 -7.89
C ARG A 23 -8.38 -15.09 -7.73
N PRO A 24 -9.26 -14.55 -8.60
CA PRO A 24 -9.80 -13.21 -8.41
C PRO A 24 -10.33 -13.01 -6.99
N LEU A 25 -9.96 -11.88 -6.39
CA LEU A 25 -10.38 -11.47 -5.04
C LEU A 25 -10.85 -10.02 -5.11
N GLU A 26 -12.02 -9.77 -4.56
CA GLU A 26 -12.56 -8.42 -4.38
C GLU A 26 -12.52 -8.05 -2.90
N VAL A 27 -12.00 -6.86 -2.58
CA VAL A 27 -11.91 -6.35 -1.21
C VAL A 27 -12.49 -4.95 -1.19
N ALA A 28 -13.56 -4.74 -0.43
CA ALA A 28 -14.09 -3.42 -0.16
C ALA A 28 -13.24 -2.73 0.92
N VAL A 29 -12.84 -1.49 0.66
CA VAL A 29 -12.03 -0.70 1.58
C VAL A 29 -12.62 0.69 1.76
N ASP A 30 -12.55 1.20 2.98
CA ASP A 30 -12.83 2.61 3.26
C ASP A 30 -11.58 3.44 3.01
N LEU A 31 -11.59 4.22 1.92
CA LEU A 31 -10.47 5.06 1.52
C LEU A 31 -10.17 6.16 2.55
N ALA A 32 -11.18 6.67 3.26
CA ALA A 32 -10.97 7.66 4.31
C ALA A 32 -10.19 7.05 5.49
N ALA A 33 -10.47 5.79 5.82
CA ALA A 33 -9.76 5.06 6.87
C ALA A 33 -8.35 4.60 6.46
N LEU A 34 -8.11 4.36 5.16
CA LEU A 34 -6.80 3.92 4.65
C LEU A 34 -5.84 5.07 4.34
N GLY A 35 -6.33 6.11 3.68
CA GLY A 35 -5.51 7.25 3.22
C GLY A 35 -5.51 8.43 4.18
N GLY A 36 -6.63 8.73 4.83
CA GLY A 36 -6.84 9.99 5.53
C GLY A 36 -6.55 11.23 4.65
N ASP A 37 -6.56 12.43 5.24
CA ASP A 37 -6.26 13.68 4.52
C ASP A 37 -4.76 13.88 4.20
N GLU A 38 -3.90 12.99 4.70
CA GLU A 38 -2.44 13.10 4.71
C GLU A 38 -1.74 12.26 3.62
N CYS A 39 -2.49 11.53 2.79
CA CYS A 39 -1.94 10.72 1.70
C CYS A 39 -2.41 11.22 0.33
N ASP A 40 -1.48 11.30 -0.62
CA ASP A 40 -1.77 11.69 -2.01
C ASP A 40 -2.15 10.49 -2.90
N LEU A 41 -1.76 9.28 -2.48
CA LEU A 41 -1.93 8.04 -3.25
C LEU A 41 -2.00 6.81 -2.34
N ILE A 42 -2.61 5.74 -2.86
CA ILE A 42 -2.57 4.40 -2.29
C ILE A 42 -1.81 3.48 -3.25
N VAL A 43 -1.00 2.58 -2.69
CA VAL A 43 -0.38 1.47 -3.42
C VAL A 43 -0.93 0.17 -2.88
N VAL A 44 -1.42 -0.69 -3.78
CA VAL A 44 -1.80 -2.07 -3.45
C VAL A 44 -0.69 -2.99 -3.91
N LEU A 45 -0.17 -3.81 -3.00
CA LEU A 45 0.86 -4.81 -3.29
C LEU A 45 0.31 -6.21 -3.05
N VAL A 46 0.50 -7.09 -4.03
CA VAL A 46 0.32 -8.52 -3.87
C VAL A 46 1.71 -9.12 -3.72
N HIS A 47 1.99 -9.71 -2.55
CA HIS A 47 3.27 -10.32 -2.25
C HIS A 47 3.07 -11.77 -1.85
N ASP A 48 4.07 -12.61 -2.17
CA ASP A 48 4.17 -13.91 -1.51
C ASP A 48 4.37 -13.69 0.00
N ALA A 49 3.80 -14.57 0.81
CA ALA A 49 3.82 -14.48 2.27
C ALA A 49 4.20 -15.82 2.92
N ALA A 50 5.19 -16.51 2.34
CA ALA A 50 5.70 -17.77 2.87
C ALA A 50 6.12 -17.63 4.34
N ALA A 51 5.52 -18.46 5.20
CA ALA A 51 5.77 -18.49 6.65
C ALA A 51 5.61 -17.12 7.35
N GLY A 52 4.68 -16.27 6.89
CA GLY A 52 4.38 -14.98 7.52
C GLY A 52 5.43 -13.89 7.30
N ARG A 53 6.42 -14.11 6.41
CA ARG A 53 7.39 -13.11 5.99
C ARG A 53 6.98 -12.51 4.66
N LEU A 54 7.18 -11.20 4.48
CA LEU A 54 6.99 -10.55 3.19
C LEU A 54 8.01 -11.10 2.18
N GLY A 55 7.51 -11.78 1.16
CA GLY A 55 8.27 -12.28 0.03
C GLY A 55 8.22 -11.34 -1.17
N PRO A 56 8.57 -11.84 -2.38
CA PRO A 56 8.54 -11.04 -3.60
C PRO A 56 7.16 -10.43 -3.87
N VAL A 57 7.15 -9.20 -4.38
CA VAL A 57 5.94 -8.57 -4.94
C VAL A 57 5.66 -9.20 -6.30
N VAL A 58 4.50 -9.81 -6.45
CA VAL A 58 4.04 -10.49 -7.68
C VAL A 58 3.01 -9.67 -8.45
N GLY A 59 2.48 -8.61 -7.84
CA GLY A 59 1.58 -7.66 -8.48
C GLY A 59 1.56 -6.35 -7.69
N ALA A 60 1.38 -5.25 -8.39
CA ALA A 60 1.26 -3.94 -7.78
C ALA A 60 0.35 -3.05 -8.64
N ASP A 61 -0.38 -2.16 -7.98
CA ASP A 61 -1.10 -1.08 -8.64
C ASP A 61 -1.13 0.16 -7.74
N ILE A 62 -1.36 1.32 -8.35
CA ILE A 62 -1.39 2.61 -7.70
C ILE A 62 -2.69 3.35 -8.03
N THR A 63 -3.30 3.94 -7.00
CA THR A 63 -4.50 4.76 -7.14
C THR A 63 -4.24 6.12 -6.50
N PRO A 64 -4.16 7.21 -7.30
CA PRO A 64 -4.17 8.57 -6.77
C PRO A 64 -5.46 8.84 -5.99
N LEU A 65 -5.36 9.57 -4.88
CA LEU A 65 -6.53 9.99 -4.09
C LEU A 65 -6.99 11.43 -4.43
N ARG A 66 -6.22 12.14 -5.27
CA ARG A 66 -6.45 13.51 -5.70
C ARG A 66 -6.12 13.69 -7.17
#